data_AF-A0A956SME2-F1
#
_entry.id   AF-A0A956SME2-F1
#
_cell.length_a   1.000
_cell.length_b   1.000
_cell.length_c   1.000
_cell.angle_alpha   90.00
_cell.angle_beta   90.00
_cell.angle_gamma   90.00
#
_symmetry.space_group_name_H-M   'P 1'
#
loop_
_entity.id
_entity.type
_entity.pdbx_description
1 polymer ?
#
loop_
_entity_poly.entity_id
_entity_poly.type
_entity_poly.pdbx_seq_one_letter_code
_entity_poly.pdbx_strand_id
1 'polypeptide(L)'
;MLALLLLAALQSPTPDYPSRVEIRRTAHGVPHILAEDMGAMGYGLAWAQLEDHGPMVVLNLVRARGELSRLFGPDSLESDYTHVETHALAVATYSKLSADLRRVQEGW
;
A
#
# COMPACT_ATOMS: atom_id res chain seq x y z
N MET A 1 17.95 -14.70 -27.44
CA MET A 1 17.68 -13.24 -27.54
C MET A 1 16.18 -12.90 -27.59
N LEU A 2 15.33 -13.63 -28.33
CA LEU A 2 13.88 -13.35 -28.36
C LEU A 2 13.17 -13.47 -26.99
N ALA A 3 13.54 -14.45 -26.18
CA ALA A 3 12.94 -14.67 -24.85
C ALA A 3 13.24 -13.55 -23.83
N LEU A 4 14.39 -12.86 -23.97
CA LEU A 4 14.75 -11.73 -23.09
C LEU A 4 13.94 -10.47 -23.45
N LEU A 5 13.66 -10.25 -24.73
CA LEU A 5 12.85 -9.13 -25.22
C LEU A 5 11.37 -9.27 -24.81
N LEU A 6 10.85 -10.49 -24.76
CA LEU A 6 9.48 -10.75 -24.29
C LEU A 6 9.31 -10.49 -22.79
N LEU A 7 10.34 -10.77 -21.99
CA LEU A 7 10.33 -10.56 -20.53
C LEU A 7 10.37 -9.07 -20.17
N ALA A 8 11.11 -8.26 -20.94
CA ALA A 8 11.16 -6.80 -20.77
C ALA A 8 9.83 -6.12 -21.15
N ALA A 9 9.11 -6.64 -22.15
CA ALA A 9 7.81 -6.09 -22.57
C ALA A 9 6.66 -6.36 -21.57
N LEU A 10 6.87 -7.28 -20.61
CA LEU A 10 5.90 -7.59 -19.54
C LEU A 10 6.08 -6.73 -18.29
N GLN A 11 7.16 -5.96 -18.19
CA GLN A 11 7.36 -5.02 -17.08
C GLN A 11 6.67 -3.70 -17.42
N SER A 12 5.50 -3.46 -16.81
CA SER A 12 4.94 -2.11 -16.77
C SER A 12 5.97 -1.19 -16.11
N PRO A 13 6.26 0.00 -16.69
CA PRO A 13 7.18 0.93 -16.07
C PRO A 13 6.67 1.26 -14.66
N THR A 14 7.52 1.07 -13.65
CA THR A 14 7.22 1.51 -12.29
C THR A 14 7.01 3.02 -12.33
N PRO A 15 5.85 3.53 -11.89
CA PRO A 15 5.62 4.96 -11.86
C PRO A 15 6.65 5.62 -10.94
N ASP A 16 7.28 6.69 -11.41
CA ASP A 16 8.14 7.52 -10.58
C ASP A 16 7.27 8.44 -9.72
N TYR A 17 6.74 7.90 -8.61
CA TYR A 17 5.97 8.68 -7.66
C TYR A 17 6.80 9.71 -6.87
N PRO A 18 8.04 9.41 -6.42
CA PRO A 18 8.84 10.35 -5.64
C PRO A 18 9.07 11.71 -6.31
N SER A 19 9.24 11.75 -7.63
CA SER A 19 9.46 13.02 -8.35
C SER A 19 8.19 13.86 -8.55
N ARG A 20 7.01 13.29 -8.26
CA ARG A 20 5.69 13.88 -8.53
C ARG A 20 4.89 14.19 -7.27
N VAL A 21 5.57 14.20 -6.11
CA VAL A 21 4.98 14.50 -4.82
C VAL A 21 5.86 15.46 -4.04
N GLU A 22 5.24 16.40 -3.33
CA GLU A 22 5.88 17.27 -2.36
C GLU A 22 5.18 17.10 -1.01
N ILE A 23 5.97 16.78 0.03
CA ILE A 23 5.48 16.65 1.40
C ILE A 23 6.09 17.79 2.21
N ARG A 24 5.23 18.70 2.70
CA ARG A 24 5.63 19.78 3.61
C ARG A 24 5.03 19.54 4.98
N ARG A 25 5.81 19.65 6.04
CA ARG A 25 5.31 19.47 7.40
C ARG A 25 5.22 20.81 8.13
N THR A 26 4.19 20.96 8.96
CA THR A 26 4.10 22.08 9.90
C THR A 26 5.07 21.90 11.07
N ALA A 27 5.17 22.89 11.96
CA ALA A 27 6.02 22.82 13.15
C ALA A 27 5.66 21.67 14.11
N HIS A 28 4.40 21.19 14.07
CA HIS A 28 3.95 20.03 14.85
C HIS A 28 4.03 18.71 14.06
N GLY A 29 4.71 18.71 12.92
CA GLY A 29 4.89 17.52 12.09
C GLY A 29 3.71 17.18 11.19
N VAL A 30 2.61 17.92 11.18
CA VAL A 30 1.43 17.60 10.34
C VAL A 30 1.81 17.68 8.85
N PRO A 31 1.69 16.58 8.07
CA PRO A 31 2.06 16.57 6.65
C PRO A 31 0.97 17.19 5.78
N HIS A 32 1.38 18.05 4.85
CA HIS A 32 0.60 18.57 3.74
C HIS A 32 1.20 17.99 2.44
N ILE A 33 0.41 17.18 1.75
CA ILE A 33 0.85 16.42 0.56
C ILE A 33 0.27 17.10 -0.69
N LEU A 34 1.15 17.60 -1.56
CA LEU A 34 0.81 18.06 -2.90
C LEU A 34 1.32 17.04 -3.91
N ALA A 35 0.48 16.62 -4.86
CA ALA A 35 0.81 15.56 -5.82
C ALA A 35 0.22 15.85 -7.20
N GLU A 36 0.90 15.38 -8.25
CA GLU A 36 0.45 15.56 -9.64
C GLU A 36 -0.74 14.67 -10.02
N ASP A 37 -0.88 13.49 -9.37
CA ASP A 37 -1.98 12.57 -9.57
C ASP A 37 -2.30 11.75 -8.31
N MET A 38 -3.36 10.94 -8.38
CA MET A 38 -3.84 10.12 -7.26
C MET A 38 -2.85 9.04 -6.82
N GLY A 39 -2.01 8.54 -7.72
CA GLY A 39 -0.98 7.55 -7.36
C GLY A 39 0.18 8.19 -6.61
N ALA A 40 0.67 9.33 -7.09
CA ALA A 40 1.70 10.09 -6.37
C ALA A 40 1.18 10.61 -5.02
N MET A 41 -0.11 10.93 -4.92
CA MET A 41 -0.76 11.26 -3.65
C MET A 41 -0.78 10.06 -2.70
N GLY A 42 -1.16 8.87 -3.18
CA GLY A 42 -1.12 7.63 -2.40
C GLY A 42 0.28 7.33 -1.84
N TYR A 43 1.31 7.51 -2.68
CA TYR A 43 2.71 7.37 -2.27
C TYR A 43 3.10 8.36 -1.17
N GLY A 44 2.74 9.64 -1.32
CA GLY A 44 3.01 10.64 -0.29
C GLY A 44 2.34 10.32 1.05
N LEU A 45 1.13 9.76 1.00
CA LEU A 45 0.39 9.33 2.19
C LEU A 45 1.09 8.14 2.88
N ALA A 46 1.46 7.11 2.12
CA ALA A 46 2.19 5.96 2.66
C ALA A 46 3.53 6.37 3.28
N TRP A 47 4.28 7.24 2.58
CA TRP A 47 5.55 7.75 3.07
C TRP A 47 5.38 8.45 4.42
N ALA A 48 4.45 9.40 4.53
CA ALA A 48 4.21 10.12 5.76
C ALA A 48 3.76 9.19 6.91
N GLN A 49 2.89 8.21 6.62
CA GLN A 49 2.45 7.22 7.61
C GLN A 49 3.59 6.31 8.08
N LEU A 50 4.48 5.88 7.19
CA LEU A 50 5.63 5.04 7.55
C LEU A 50 6.69 5.82 8.33
N GLU A 51 6.93 7.08 7.96
CA GLU A 51 7.83 7.97 8.70
C GLU A 51 7.35 8.19 10.13
N ASP A 52 6.05 8.41 10.33
CA ASP A 52 5.49 8.73 11.66
C ASP A 52 5.18 7.47 12.49
N HIS A 53 4.76 6.37 11.83
CA HIS A 53 4.14 5.20 12.48
C HIS A 53 4.57 3.85 11.88
N GLY A 54 5.75 3.77 11.25
CA GLY A 54 6.23 2.60 10.51
C GLY A 54 5.92 1.22 11.11
N PRO A 55 6.33 0.91 12.36
CA PRO A 55 6.06 -0.38 12.98
C PRO A 55 4.58 -0.75 13.04
N MET A 56 3.71 0.24 13.34
CA MET A 56 2.27 0.03 13.41
C MET A 56 1.65 -0.16 12.04
N VAL A 57 2.10 0.58 11.03
CA VAL A 57 1.63 0.43 9.64
C VAL A 57 1.94 -0.97 9.14
N VAL A 58 3.18 -1.44 9.31
CA VAL A 58 3.60 -2.79 8.88
C VAL A 58 2.82 -3.86 9.63
N LEU A 59 2.67 -3.73 10.95
CA LEU A 59 1.89 -4.68 11.76
C LEU A 59 0.43 -4.76 11.32
N ASN A 60 -0.18 -3.62 11.01
CA ASN A 60 -1.55 -3.56 10.54
C ASN A 60 -1.72 -4.18 9.15
N LEU A 61 -0.72 -4.12 8.27
CA LEU A 61 -0.75 -4.81 6.98
C LEU A 61 -0.71 -6.33 7.14
N VAL A 62 0.13 -6.84 8.03
CA VAL A 62 0.17 -8.28 8.36
C VAL A 62 -1.17 -8.72 8.97
N ARG A 63 -1.71 -7.92 9.89
CA ARG A 63 -3.05 -8.16 10.48
C ARG A 63 -4.14 -8.17 9.41
N ALA A 64 -4.15 -7.19 8.52
CA ALA A 64 -5.15 -7.08 7.46
C ALA A 64 -5.15 -8.29 6.52
N ARG A 65 -4.02 -9.00 6.39
CA ARG A 65 -3.88 -10.25 5.63
C ARG A 65 -4.27 -11.50 6.42
N GLY A 66 -4.50 -11.37 7.72
CA GLY A 66 -4.74 -12.50 8.62
C GLY A 66 -3.50 -13.36 8.83
N GLU A 67 -2.32 -12.73 8.96
CA GLU A 67 -1.04 -13.42 9.06
C GLU A 67 -0.32 -13.22 10.41
N LEU A 68 -0.99 -12.67 11.43
CA LEU A 68 -0.33 -12.36 12.71
C LEU A 68 0.11 -13.62 13.46
N SER A 69 -0.64 -14.71 13.39
CA SER A 69 -0.29 -15.96 14.06
C SER A 69 1.02 -16.56 13.55
N ARG A 70 1.44 -16.22 12.31
CA ARG A 70 2.75 -16.61 11.77
C ARG A 70 3.91 -15.90 12.48
N LEU A 71 3.66 -14.72 13.05
CA LEU A 71 4.67 -13.91 13.72
C LEU A 71 4.58 -13.99 15.26
N PHE A 72 3.36 -14.03 15.80
CA PHE A 72 3.09 -13.93 17.25
C PHE A 72 2.47 -15.19 17.86
N GLY A 73 2.21 -16.22 17.06
CA GLY A 73 1.74 -17.52 17.53
C GLY A 73 0.23 -17.63 17.73
N PRO A 74 -0.22 -18.73 18.38
CA PRO A 74 -1.63 -19.15 18.41
C PRO A 74 -2.60 -18.13 18.99
N ASP A 75 -2.15 -17.26 19.89
CA ASP A 75 -2.99 -16.23 20.52
C ASP A 75 -3.54 -15.21 19.51
N SER A 76 -2.95 -15.14 18.31
CA SER A 76 -3.43 -14.26 17.22
C SER A 76 -4.44 -14.93 16.27
N LEU A 77 -4.75 -16.23 16.45
CA LEU A 77 -5.62 -16.97 15.53
C LEU A 77 -7.04 -16.39 15.43
N GLU A 78 -7.58 -15.87 16.53
CA GLU A 78 -8.91 -15.24 16.52
C GLU A 78 -8.92 -13.97 15.64
N SER A 79 -7.87 -13.14 15.76
CA SER A 79 -7.68 -11.98 14.89
C SER A 79 -7.54 -12.42 13.43
N ASP A 80 -6.69 -13.41 13.15
CA ASP A 80 -6.46 -13.87 11.78
C ASP A 80 -7.73 -14.41 11.12
N TYR A 81 -8.54 -15.19 11.85
CA TYR A 81 -9.78 -15.76 11.33
C TYR A 81 -10.71 -14.68 10.73
N THR A 82 -10.93 -13.59 11.46
CA THR A 82 -11.77 -12.47 10.98
C THR A 82 -11.17 -11.71 9.79
N HIS A 83 -9.83 -11.61 9.73
CA HIS A 83 -9.15 -10.85 8.68
C HIS A 83 -8.93 -11.65 7.40
N VAL A 84 -8.80 -12.98 7.46
CA VAL A 84 -8.67 -13.84 6.26
C VAL A 84 -9.90 -13.68 5.35
N GLU A 85 -11.11 -13.73 5.90
CA GLU A 85 -12.34 -13.58 5.11
C GLU A 85 -12.47 -12.18 4.52
N THR A 86 -12.18 -11.15 5.33
CA THR A 86 -12.23 -9.74 4.90
C THR A 86 -11.19 -9.46 3.81
N HIS A 87 -9.98 -10.00 3.93
CA HIS A 87 -8.92 -9.90 2.94
C HIS A 87 -9.32 -10.58 1.63
N ALA A 88 -9.88 -11.80 1.70
CA ALA A 88 -10.37 -12.50 0.52
C ALA A 88 -11.44 -11.70 -0.23
N LEU A 89 -12.37 -11.08 0.50
CA LEU A 89 -13.38 -10.19 -0.08
C LEU A 89 -12.74 -8.95 -0.71
N ALA A 90 -11.78 -8.31 -0.03
CA ALA A 90 -11.07 -7.15 -0.55
C ALA A 90 -10.36 -7.47 -1.88
N VAL A 91 -9.68 -8.61 -1.97
CA VAL A 91 -9.04 -9.09 -3.20
C VAL A 91 -10.09 -9.34 -4.29
N ALA A 92 -11.17 -10.06 -3.98
CA ALA A 92 -12.21 -10.41 -4.95
C ALA A 92 -12.98 -9.18 -5.48
N THR A 93 -13.01 -8.09 -4.73
CA THR A 93 -13.76 -6.88 -5.06
C THR A 93 -12.89 -5.70 -5.47
N TYR A 94 -11.56 -5.82 -5.44
CA TYR A 94 -10.62 -4.75 -5.79
C TYR A 94 -10.89 -4.14 -7.17
N SER A 95 -11.26 -4.97 -8.15
CA SER A 95 -11.61 -4.52 -9.50
C SER A 95 -12.86 -3.63 -9.57
N LYS A 96 -13.71 -3.66 -8.54
CA LYS A 96 -14.93 -2.83 -8.45
C LYS A 96 -14.66 -1.39 -8.01
N LEU A 97 -13.46 -1.09 -7.52
CA LEU A 97 -13.09 0.27 -7.14
C LEU A 97 -13.10 1.20 -8.36
N SER A 98 -13.23 2.51 -8.13
CA SER A 98 -12.99 3.49 -9.20
C SER A 98 -11.52 3.44 -9.63
N ALA A 99 -11.22 3.94 -10.83
CA ALA A 99 -9.84 4.03 -11.30
C ALA A 99 -8.98 4.91 -10.37
N ASP A 100 -9.53 5.99 -9.83
CA ASP A 100 -8.84 6.86 -8.88
C ASP A 100 -8.51 6.15 -7.58
N LEU A 101 -9.47 5.41 -6.99
CA LEU A 101 -9.22 4.69 -5.75
C LEU A 101 -8.19 3.58 -5.94
N ARG A 102 -8.21 2.86 -7.06
CA ARG A 102 -7.13 1.91 -7.37
C ARG A 102 -5.78 2.60 -7.49
N ARG A 103 -5.71 3.75 -8.16
CA ARG A 103 -4.46 4.53 -8.27
C ARG A 103 -3.90 4.92 -6.90
N VAL A 104 -4.75 5.34 -5.97
CA VAL A 104 -4.31 5.63 -4.59
C VAL A 104 -3.70 4.38 -3.94
N GLN A 105 -4.36 3.23 -4.04
CA GLN A 105 -3.88 1.96 -3.45
C GLN A 105 -2.62 1.43 -4.14
N GLU A 106 -2.45 1.67 -5.44
CA GLU A 106 -1.25 1.27 -6.20
C GLU A 106 -0.04 2.15 -5.87
N GLY A 107 -0.28 3.40 -5.45
CA GLY A 107 0.77 4.31 -5.00
C GLY A 107 1.15 4.16 -3.54
N TRP A 108 0.24 3.66 -2.69
CA TRP A 108 0.40 3.50 -1.25
C TRP A 108 1.21 2.24 -0.88
#